data_AF-A0A7K2PB99-F1
#
_entry.id   AF-A0A7K2PB99-F1
#
_cell.length_a   1.000
_cell.length_b   1.000
_cell.length_c   1.000
_cell.angle_alpha   90.00
_cell.angle_beta   90.00
_cell.angle_gamma   90.00
#
_symmetry.space_group_name_H-M   'P 1'
#
loop_
_entity.id
_entity.type
_entity.pdbx_description
1 polymer ?
#
loop_
_entity_poly.entity_id
_entity_poly.type
_entity_poly.pdbx_seq_one_letter_code
_entity_poly.pdbx_strand_id
1 'polypeptide(L)'
;MPNPRTADALTAIGVFLQAQQDAGYAAGTVRLRGRLLTEYLEYALDEERTAALTAEELVRPERADSWLGAAGVGGTRRRNTLTGPDATAAHDSQRARIQTYNTFVDHLGLSGLQRPYPPAGHGDRLEPEQAHKLLRTLAVRRPTGANAATAIRTAAVAALVAATGHTVPQLHKLNV
;
A
#
# COMPACT_ATOMS: atom_id res chain seq x y z
N MET A 1 -10.01 0.18 -29.81
CA MET A 1 -10.08 0.56 -28.39
C MET A 1 -10.05 2.08 -28.32
N PRO A 2 -10.95 2.75 -27.57
CA PRO A 2 -10.83 4.18 -27.33
C PRO A 2 -9.48 4.51 -26.69
N ASN A 3 -8.93 5.69 -27.00
CA ASN A 3 -7.64 6.12 -26.45
C ASN A 3 -7.73 6.16 -24.92
N PRO A 4 -6.93 5.37 -24.17
CA PRO A 4 -7.02 5.30 -22.71
C PRO A 4 -6.71 6.66 -22.05
N ARG A 5 -6.02 7.56 -22.75
CA ARG A 5 -5.70 8.93 -22.28
C ARG A 5 -6.92 9.83 -22.15
N THR A 6 -7.83 9.75 -23.12
CA THR A 6 -9.02 10.61 -23.20
C THR A 6 -10.24 9.97 -22.53
N ALA A 7 -10.11 8.73 -22.08
CA ALA A 7 -11.15 8.09 -21.28
C ALA A 7 -11.26 8.77 -19.91
N ASP A 8 -12.45 8.69 -19.31
CA ASP A 8 -12.65 9.00 -17.91
C ASP A 8 -11.61 8.27 -17.04
N ALA A 9 -11.04 8.99 -16.06
CA ALA A 9 -9.92 8.50 -15.27
C ALA A 9 -10.25 7.24 -14.47
N LEU A 10 -11.46 7.16 -13.89
CA LEU A 10 -11.89 5.98 -13.14
C LEU A 10 -11.99 4.75 -14.07
N THR A 11 -12.51 4.97 -15.28
CA THR A 11 -12.58 3.94 -16.31
C THR A 11 -11.19 3.47 -16.74
N ALA A 12 -10.26 4.40 -16.98
CA ALA A 12 -8.87 4.09 -17.35
C ALA A 12 -8.13 3.33 -16.23
N ILE A 13 -8.36 3.68 -14.97
CA ILE A 13 -7.86 2.94 -13.81
C ILE A 13 -8.41 1.51 -13.82
N GLY A 14 -9.71 1.33 -14.06
CA GLY A 14 -10.33 -0.01 -14.16
C GLY A 14 -9.69 -0.88 -15.25
N VAL A 15 -9.49 -0.31 -16.45
CA VAL A 15 -8.83 -1.00 -17.57
C VAL A 15 -7.38 -1.36 -17.24
N PHE A 16 -6.64 -0.43 -16.62
CA PHE A 16 -5.28 -0.70 -16.15
C PHE A 16 -5.24 -1.87 -15.16
N LEU A 17 -6.13 -1.90 -14.18
CA LEU A 17 -6.18 -2.96 -13.18
C LEU A 17 -6.54 -4.31 -13.80
N GLN A 18 -7.45 -4.34 -14.77
CA GLN A 18 -7.76 -5.56 -15.52
C GLN A 18 -6.54 -6.05 -16.31
N ALA A 19 -5.84 -5.16 -17.02
CA ALA A 19 -4.63 -5.51 -17.75
C ALA A 19 -3.53 -6.09 -16.84
N GLN A 20 -3.44 -5.61 -15.59
CA GLN A 20 -2.54 -6.17 -14.59
C GLN A 20 -2.95 -7.57 -14.12
N GLN A 21 -4.26 -7.83 -13.97
CA GLN A 21 -4.75 -9.18 -13.65
C GLN A 21 -4.45 -10.15 -14.79
N ASP A 22 -4.74 -9.73 -16.03
CA ASP A 22 -4.54 -10.54 -17.24
C ASP A 22 -3.05 -10.86 -17.45
N ALA A 23 -2.16 -9.93 -17.08
CA ALA A 23 -0.71 -10.14 -17.08
C ALA A 23 -0.18 -11.00 -15.92
N GLY A 24 -1.07 -11.53 -15.05
CA GLY A 24 -0.70 -12.46 -13.98
C GLY A 24 -0.10 -11.80 -12.73
N TYR A 25 -0.28 -10.49 -12.52
CA TYR A 25 0.17 -9.86 -11.28
C TYR A 25 -0.59 -10.40 -10.06
N ALA A 26 0.10 -10.51 -8.93
CA ALA A 26 -0.50 -10.96 -7.68
C ALA A 26 -1.70 -10.09 -7.27
N ALA A 27 -2.80 -10.73 -6.85
CA ALA A 27 -4.05 -10.05 -6.47
C ALA A 27 -3.84 -8.94 -5.41
N GLY A 28 -2.92 -9.15 -4.46
CA GLY A 28 -2.55 -8.15 -3.46
C GLY A 28 -1.94 -6.87 -4.07
N THR A 29 -1.10 -7.03 -5.09
CA THR A 29 -0.48 -5.91 -5.83
C THR A 29 -1.53 -5.14 -6.61
N VAL A 30 -2.39 -5.83 -7.36
CA VAL A 30 -3.47 -5.19 -8.13
C VAL A 30 -4.40 -4.41 -7.20
N ARG A 31 -4.82 -5.02 -6.09
CA ARG A 31 -5.67 -4.36 -5.09
C ARG A 31 -5.01 -3.14 -4.46
N LEU A 32 -3.71 -3.21 -4.15
CA LEU A 32 -2.96 -2.07 -3.63
C LEU A 32 -2.91 -0.92 -4.65
N ARG A 33 -2.54 -1.23 -5.89
CA ARG A 33 -2.47 -0.23 -6.97
C ARG A 33 -3.82 0.43 -7.20
N GLY A 34 -4.90 -0.34 -7.22
CA GLY A 34 -6.26 0.20 -7.36
C GLY A 34 -6.61 1.17 -6.23
N ARG A 35 -6.33 0.80 -4.97
CA ARG A 35 -6.56 1.70 -3.84
C ARG A 35 -5.78 3.02 -3.98
N LEU A 36 -4.50 2.96 -4.35
CA LEU A 36 -3.66 4.15 -4.45
C LEU A 36 -4.09 5.07 -5.61
N LEU A 37 -4.50 4.49 -6.75
CA LEU A 37 -5.02 5.28 -7.88
C LEU A 37 -6.40 5.89 -7.59
N THR A 38 -7.27 5.18 -6.87
CA THR A 38 -8.53 5.76 -6.40
C THR A 38 -8.29 6.88 -5.39
N GLU A 39 -7.37 6.69 -4.44
CA GLU A 39 -6.95 7.76 -3.50
C GLU A 39 -6.46 9.00 -4.26
N TYR A 40 -5.64 8.81 -5.30
CA TYR A 40 -5.15 9.89 -6.13
C TYR A 40 -6.27 10.62 -6.89
N LEU A 41 -7.16 9.87 -7.53
CA LEU A 41 -8.29 10.45 -8.26
C LEU A 41 -9.20 11.24 -7.32
N GLU A 42 -9.58 10.67 -6.17
CA GLU A 42 -10.43 11.35 -5.19
C GLU A 42 -9.78 12.64 -4.68
N TYR A 43 -8.47 12.62 -4.40
CA TYR A 43 -7.71 13.81 -4.02
C TYR A 43 -7.74 14.89 -5.11
N ALA A 44 -7.46 14.53 -6.36
CA ALA A 44 -7.43 15.47 -7.47
C ALA A 44 -8.80 16.08 -7.78
N LEU A 45 -9.88 15.30 -7.67
CA LEU A 45 -11.25 15.78 -7.86
C LEU A 45 -11.66 16.77 -6.75
N ASP A 46 -11.29 16.49 -5.49
CA ASP A 46 -11.61 17.35 -4.35
C ASP A 46 -10.82 18.66 -4.40
N GLU A 47 -9.51 18.60 -4.67
CA GLU A 47 -8.62 19.76 -4.76
C GLU A 47 -9.09 20.76 -5.83
N GLU A 48 -9.54 20.27 -6.99
CA GLU A 48 -10.00 21.11 -8.09
C GLU A 48 -11.50 21.37 -8.10
N ARG A 49 -12.24 20.78 -7.16
CA ARG A 49 -13.70 20.85 -7.05
C ARG A 49 -14.39 20.51 -8.38
N THR A 50 -13.88 19.47 -9.06
CA THR A 50 -14.41 18.96 -10.33
C THR A 50 -15.04 17.59 -10.15
N ALA A 51 -16.03 17.27 -10.99
CA ALA A 51 -16.74 15.99 -10.94
C ALA A 51 -16.03 14.88 -11.71
N ALA A 52 -15.19 15.21 -12.69
CA ALA A 52 -14.52 14.24 -13.54
C ALA A 52 -13.20 14.79 -14.10
N LEU A 53 -12.30 13.87 -14.43
CA LEU A 53 -11.04 14.11 -15.14
C LEU A 53 -10.85 12.99 -16.16
N THR A 54 -10.22 13.30 -17.29
CA THR A 54 -9.65 12.27 -18.16
C THR A 54 -8.39 11.67 -17.53
N ALA A 55 -7.95 10.50 -18.01
CA ALA A 55 -6.72 9.88 -17.52
C ALA A 55 -5.48 10.75 -17.74
N GLU A 56 -5.40 11.46 -18.88
CA GLU A 56 -4.31 12.39 -19.20
C GLU A 56 -4.33 13.63 -18.30
N GLU A 57 -5.52 14.16 -18.00
CA GLU A 57 -5.66 15.25 -17.03
C GLU A 57 -5.24 14.79 -15.64
N LEU A 58 -5.68 13.60 -15.21
CA LEU A 58 -5.32 13.08 -13.90
C LEU A 58 -3.81 13.06 -13.71
N VAL A 59 -3.04 12.52 -14.67
CA VAL A 59 -1.59 12.30 -14.51
C VAL A 59 -0.71 13.54 -14.74
N ARG A 60 -1.28 14.74 -14.88
CA ARG A 60 -0.49 15.98 -15.02
C ARG A 60 0.50 16.13 -13.86
N PRO A 61 1.75 16.60 -14.13
CA PRO A 61 2.79 16.71 -13.12
C PRO A 61 2.33 17.41 -11.84
N GLU A 62 1.63 18.54 -11.98
CA GLU A 62 1.20 19.37 -10.85
C GLU A 62 0.28 18.63 -9.89
N ARG A 63 -0.66 17.82 -10.42
CA ARG A 63 -1.57 17.00 -9.63
C ARG A 63 -0.83 15.87 -8.92
N ALA A 64 0.11 15.24 -9.62
CA ALA A 64 0.91 14.16 -9.04
C ALA A 64 1.82 14.70 -7.92
N ASP A 65 2.41 15.88 -8.08
CA ASP A 65 3.20 16.55 -7.05
C ASP A 65 2.34 16.91 -5.83
N SER A 66 1.16 17.51 -6.06
CA SER A 66 0.24 17.88 -4.99
C SER A 66 -0.20 16.64 -4.19
N TRP A 67 -0.64 15.58 -4.87
CA TRP A 67 -1.05 14.33 -4.23
C TRP A 67 0.08 13.66 -3.44
N LEU A 68 1.28 13.54 -4.02
CA LEU A 68 2.42 12.94 -3.33
C LEU A 68 2.87 13.78 -2.13
N GLY A 69 2.84 15.10 -2.24
CA GLY A 69 3.12 16.04 -1.15
C GLY A 69 2.13 15.90 0.00
N ALA A 70 0.83 15.95 -0.31
CA ALA A 70 -0.24 15.77 0.67
C ALA A 70 -0.17 14.38 1.32
N ALA A 71 0.06 13.33 0.54
CA ALA A 71 0.23 11.99 1.08
C ALA A 71 1.46 11.89 2.00
N GLY A 72 2.55 12.60 1.68
CA GLY A 72 3.80 12.62 2.47
C GLY A 72 3.56 13.07 3.90
N VAL A 73 2.77 14.13 4.07
CA VAL A 73 2.40 14.71 5.37
C VAL A 73 1.15 14.07 5.99
N GLY A 74 0.60 13.02 5.38
CA GLY A 74 -0.56 12.29 5.91
C GLY A 74 -1.93 12.84 5.50
N GLY A 75 -2.00 13.90 4.69
CA GLY A 75 -3.25 14.58 4.29
C GLY A 75 -4.20 13.75 3.42
N THR A 76 -3.72 12.66 2.79
CA THR A 76 -4.58 11.74 2.01
C THR A 76 -5.10 10.56 2.84
N ARG A 77 -4.84 10.54 4.15
CA ARG A 77 -5.21 9.41 5.02
C ARG A 77 -6.69 9.45 5.39
N ARG A 78 -7.35 8.30 5.21
CA ARG A 78 -8.75 8.07 5.62
C ARG A 78 -8.90 7.43 6.99
N ARG A 79 -7.82 6.93 7.60
CA ARG A 79 -7.84 6.21 8.88
C ARG A 79 -6.75 6.72 9.80
N ASN A 80 -7.10 6.93 11.07
CA ASN A 80 -6.14 7.25 12.12
C ASN A 80 -5.12 6.13 12.29
N THR A 81 -3.87 6.52 12.51
CA THR A 81 -2.82 5.58 12.92
C THR A 81 -2.58 5.64 14.42
N LEU A 82 -1.86 4.65 14.96
CA LEU A 82 -1.41 4.66 16.35
C LEU A 82 -0.56 5.90 16.68
N THR A 83 0.04 6.53 15.67
CA THR A 83 0.82 7.76 15.77
C THR A 83 0.01 9.04 15.53
N GLY A 84 -1.33 8.94 15.42
CA GLY A 84 -2.25 10.07 15.24
C GLY A 84 -2.86 10.18 13.83
N PRO A 85 -3.75 11.16 13.63
CA PRO A 85 -4.39 11.45 12.34
C PRO A 85 -3.38 12.00 11.31
N ASP A 86 -2.49 12.89 11.74
CA ASP A 86 -1.54 13.63 10.86
C ASP A 86 -0.16 12.97 10.76
N ALA A 87 -0.04 11.70 11.13
CA ALA A 87 1.25 11.04 11.05
C ALA A 87 1.72 10.94 9.60
N THR A 88 2.99 11.26 9.37
CA THR A 88 3.63 11.18 8.06
C THR A 88 3.48 9.79 7.44
N ALA A 89 3.30 9.72 6.12
CA ALA A 89 3.23 8.43 5.45
C ALA A 89 4.53 7.65 5.65
N ALA A 90 4.40 6.35 5.93
CA ALA A 90 5.54 5.45 5.97
C ALA A 90 6.30 5.50 4.62
N HIS A 91 7.62 5.44 4.68
CA HIS A 91 8.51 5.51 3.52
C HIS A 91 8.09 4.57 2.38
N ASP A 92 7.82 3.30 2.70
CA ASP A 92 7.43 2.30 1.69
C ASP A 92 6.03 2.55 1.10
N SER A 93 5.16 3.26 1.83
CA SER A 93 3.87 3.70 1.30
C SER A 93 4.04 4.82 0.28
N GLN A 94 4.96 5.76 0.50
CA GLN A 94 5.31 6.78 -0.49
C GLN A 94 5.94 6.17 -1.74
N ARG A 95 6.89 5.24 -1.55
CA ARG A 95 7.47 4.48 -2.65
C ARG A 95 6.41 3.73 -3.47
N ALA A 96 5.46 3.06 -2.81
CA ALA A 96 4.37 2.35 -3.48
C ALA A 96 3.47 3.29 -4.31
N ARG A 97 3.21 4.52 -3.83
CA ARG A 97 2.46 5.54 -4.59
C ARG A 97 3.18 5.92 -5.88
N ILE A 98 4.47 6.27 -5.79
CA ILE A 98 5.25 6.67 -6.96
C ILE A 98 5.36 5.52 -7.97
N GLN A 99 5.63 4.29 -7.50
CA GLN A 99 5.68 3.12 -8.37
C GLN A 99 4.36 2.84 -9.07
N THR A 100 3.24 3.03 -8.36
CA THR A 100 1.90 2.85 -8.92
C THR A 100 1.62 3.92 -9.98
N TYR A 101 1.91 5.18 -9.68
CA TYR A 101 1.78 6.29 -10.63
C TYR A 101 2.60 6.05 -11.90
N ASN A 102 3.88 5.70 -11.76
CA ASN A 102 4.75 5.43 -12.92
C ASN A 102 4.22 4.29 -13.77
N THR A 103 3.79 3.18 -13.14
CA THR A 103 3.24 2.03 -13.89
C THR A 103 1.96 2.42 -14.64
N PHE A 104 1.14 3.30 -14.06
CA PHE A 104 -0.08 3.79 -14.70
C PHE A 104 0.24 4.76 -15.86
N VAL A 105 1.17 5.69 -15.67
CA VAL A 105 1.67 6.58 -16.71
C VAL A 105 2.27 5.80 -17.90
N ASP A 106 3.02 4.73 -17.62
CA ASP A 106 3.53 3.83 -18.67
C ASP A 106 2.40 3.14 -19.42
N HIS A 107 1.36 2.69 -18.71
CA HIS A 107 0.18 2.10 -19.34
C HIS A 107 -0.54 3.08 -20.28
N LEU A 108 -0.54 4.38 -19.94
CA LEU A 108 -1.06 5.44 -20.81
C LEU A 108 -0.10 5.80 -21.97
N GLY A 109 1.11 5.24 -22.00
CA GLY A 109 2.15 5.57 -22.97
C GLY A 109 2.75 6.97 -22.76
N LEU A 110 2.77 7.46 -21.52
CA LEU A 110 3.22 8.80 -21.13
C LEU A 110 4.51 8.75 -20.31
N SER A 111 5.41 7.79 -20.56
CA SER A 111 6.61 7.52 -19.73
C SER A 111 7.52 8.72 -19.45
N GLY A 112 7.43 9.81 -20.25
CA GLY A 112 8.09 11.08 -19.95
C GLY A 112 7.61 11.78 -18.67
N LEU A 113 6.48 11.36 -18.08
CA LEU A 113 5.95 11.88 -16.81
C LEU A 113 6.37 11.04 -15.59
N GLN A 114 7.18 9.99 -15.77
CA GLN A 114 7.64 9.17 -14.66
C GLN A 114 8.41 9.98 -13.62
N ARG A 115 8.23 9.60 -12.35
CA ARG A 115 8.87 10.23 -11.20
C ARG A 115 9.96 9.33 -10.60
N PRO A 116 11.06 9.88 -10.10
CA PRO A 116 12.03 9.10 -9.34
C PRO A 116 11.37 8.56 -8.07
N TYR A 117 11.66 7.31 -7.70
CA TYR A 117 11.21 6.72 -6.44
C TYR A 117 12.42 6.24 -5.63
N PRO A 118 12.38 6.36 -4.29
CA PRO A 118 13.49 5.96 -3.45
C PRO A 118 13.72 4.43 -3.48
N PRO A 119 14.93 3.96 -3.14
CA PRO A 119 15.18 2.54 -2.94
C PRO A 119 14.25 1.96 -1.87
N ALA A 120 14.06 0.63 -1.83
CA ALA A 120 13.23 0.03 -0.80
C ALA A 120 13.76 0.40 0.60
N GLY A 121 12.88 0.88 1.48
CA GLY A 121 13.24 1.11 2.87
C GLY A 121 13.58 -0.21 3.55
N HIS A 122 14.40 -0.14 4.59
CA HIS A 122 14.48 -1.25 5.53
C HIS A 122 13.27 -1.09 6.46
N GLY A 123 12.25 -1.92 6.30
CA GLY A 123 11.19 -2.01 7.30
C GLY A 123 11.80 -2.32 8.67
N ASP A 124 11.18 -1.86 9.75
CA ASP A 124 11.65 -2.13 11.11
C ASP A 124 11.68 -3.63 11.36
N ARG A 125 12.86 -4.24 11.16
CA ARG A 125 13.10 -5.65 11.44
C ARG A 125 13.50 -5.76 12.90
N LEU A 126 12.92 -6.74 13.58
CA LEU A 126 13.42 -7.14 14.88
C LEU A 126 14.77 -7.82 14.70
N GLU A 127 15.78 -7.33 15.41
CA GLU A 127 17.03 -8.06 15.57
C GLU A 127 16.79 -9.39 16.31
N PRO A 128 17.63 -10.42 16.11
CA PRO A 128 17.43 -11.73 16.72
C PRO A 128 17.19 -11.69 18.24
N GLU A 129 17.91 -10.82 18.95
CA GLU A 129 17.75 -10.62 20.39
C GLU A 129 16.40 -10.00 20.76
N GLN A 130 15.93 -9.04 19.96
CA GLN A 130 14.63 -8.39 20.15
C GLN A 130 13.49 -9.38 19.88
N ALA A 131 13.62 -10.19 18.83
CA ALA A 131 12.67 -11.26 18.53
C ALA A 131 12.61 -12.30 19.66
N HIS A 132 13.77 -12.73 20.17
CA HIS A 132 13.84 -13.68 21.28
C HIS A 132 13.22 -13.12 22.57
N LYS A 133 13.49 -11.85 22.90
CA LYS A 133 12.88 -11.16 24.03
C LYS A 133 11.37 -11.03 23.89
N LEU A 134 10.88 -10.71 22.68
CA LEU A 134 9.46 -10.64 22.37
C LEU A 134 8.78 -12.00 22.56
N LEU A 135 9.36 -13.08 22.04
CA LEU A 135 8.82 -14.44 22.18
C LEU A 135 8.75 -14.87 23.65
N ARG A 136 9.81 -14.65 24.43
CA ARG A 136 9.78 -14.92 25.88
C ARG A 136 8.69 -14.12 26.58
N THR A 137 8.54 -12.85 26.23
CA THR A 137 7.49 -12.00 26.81
C THR A 137 6.10 -12.54 26.48
N LEU A 138 5.83 -12.90 25.21
CA LEU A 138 4.54 -13.44 24.78
C LEU A 138 4.22 -14.79 25.43
N ALA A 139 5.24 -15.60 25.72
CA ALA A 139 5.07 -16.91 26.36
C ALA A 139 4.62 -16.81 27.83
N VAL A 140 5.05 -15.76 28.55
CA VAL A 140 4.82 -15.64 30.00
C VAL A 140 3.84 -14.52 30.38
N ARG A 141 3.63 -13.54 29.49
CA ARG A 141 2.83 -12.36 29.76
C ARG A 141 1.72 -12.20 28.73
N ARG A 142 0.49 -12.34 29.21
CA ARG A 142 -0.71 -12.09 28.41
C ARG A 142 -0.83 -10.59 28.09
N PRO A 143 -1.04 -10.19 26.81
CA PRO A 143 -1.36 -8.82 26.46
C PRO A 143 -2.64 -8.34 27.16
N THR A 144 -2.64 -7.09 27.62
CA THR A 144 -3.81 -6.46 28.24
C THR A 144 -4.98 -6.46 27.24
N GLY A 145 -6.15 -6.97 27.64
CA GLY A 145 -7.34 -7.07 26.79
C GLY A 145 -7.44 -8.31 25.91
N ALA A 146 -6.39 -9.16 25.84
CA ALA A 146 -6.46 -10.45 25.15
C ALA A 146 -6.96 -11.55 26.09
N ASN A 147 -7.84 -12.45 25.60
CA ASN A 147 -8.15 -13.68 26.34
C ASN A 147 -6.99 -14.68 26.25
N ALA A 148 -6.99 -15.68 27.14
CA ALA A 148 -5.87 -16.64 27.25
C ALA A 148 -5.66 -17.45 25.96
N ALA A 149 -6.72 -17.92 25.31
CA ALA A 149 -6.63 -18.72 24.09
C ALA A 149 -6.04 -17.92 22.92
N THR A 150 -6.45 -16.66 22.75
CA THR A 150 -5.90 -15.75 21.75
C THR A 150 -4.43 -15.46 22.03
N ALA A 151 -4.06 -15.20 23.28
CA ALA A 151 -2.66 -14.92 23.64
C ALA A 151 -1.73 -16.11 23.36
N ILE A 152 -2.16 -17.33 23.71
CA ILE A 152 -1.41 -18.56 23.43
C ILE A 152 -1.24 -18.77 21.93
N ARG A 153 -2.32 -18.61 21.14
CA ARG A 153 -2.24 -18.74 19.67
C ARG A 153 -1.31 -17.70 19.06
N THR A 154 -1.36 -16.45 19.50
CA THR A 154 -0.46 -15.40 19.02
C THR A 154 1.01 -15.74 19.33
N ALA A 155 1.30 -16.20 20.55
CA ALA A 155 2.65 -16.62 20.93
C ALA A 155 3.14 -17.81 20.08
N ALA A 156 2.28 -18.81 19.86
CA ALA A 156 2.60 -19.97 19.04
C ALA A 156 2.86 -19.60 17.57
N VAL A 157 2.02 -18.74 16.97
CA VAL A 157 2.23 -18.25 15.60
C VAL A 157 3.53 -17.47 15.50
N ALA A 158 3.81 -16.58 16.45
CA ALA A 158 5.06 -15.82 16.46
C ALA A 158 6.29 -16.75 16.55
N ALA A 159 6.22 -17.79 17.40
CA ALA A 159 7.29 -18.79 17.53
C ALA A 159 7.48 -19.59 16.23
N LEU A 160 6.38 -20.00 15.57
CA LEU A 160 6.43 -20.69 14.29
C LEU A 160 7.05 -19.83 13.19
N VAL A 161 6.68 -18.54 13.10
CA VAL A 161 7.31 -17.60 12.16
C VAL A 161 8.81 -17.50 12.42
N ALA A 162 9.22 -17.32 13.68
CA ALA A 162 10.63 -17.19 14.04
C ALA A 162 11.44 -18.47 13.79
N ALA A 163 10.85 -19.63 14.06
CA ALA A 163 11.53 -20.92 13.90
C ALA A 163 11.62 -21.39 12.45
N THR A 164 10.64 -21.03 11.60
CA THR A 164 10.54 -21.56 10.23
C THR A 164 10.87 -20.55 9.14
N GLY A 165 10.88 -19.25 9.45
CA GLY A 165 11.00 -18.18 8.45
C GLY A 165 9.78 -18.04 7.53
N HIS A 166 8.73 -18.86 7.70
CA HIS A 166 7.50 -18.72 6.93
C HIS A 166 6.71 -17.49 7.32
N THR A 167 6.07 -16.88 6.33
CA THR A 167 5.11 -15.78 6.53
C THR A 167 3.81 -16.31 7.13
N VAL A 168 3.07 -15.44 7.84
CA VAL A 168 1.76 -15.79 8.41
C VAL A 168 0.79 -16.39 7.37
N PRO A 169 0.67 -15.86 6.13
CA PRO A 169 -0.17 -16.48 5.11
C PRO A 169 0.28 -17.89 4.69
N GLN A 170 1.58 -18.18 4.71
CA GLN A 170 2.09 -19.53 4.45
C GLN A 170 1.73 -20.48 5.61
N LEU A 171 1.90 -20.02 6.86
CA LEU A 171 1.51 -20.80 8.04
C LEU A 171 0.00 -21.08 8.09
N HIS A 172 -0.83 -20.14 7.65
CA HIS A 172 -2.29 -20.34 7.60
C HIS A 172 -2.72 -21.49 6.67
N LYS A 173 -1.90 -21.82 5.66
CA LYS A 173 -2.15 -22.92 4.72
C LYS A 173 -1.67 -24.27 5.24
N LEU A 174 -0.98 -24.31 6.39
CA LEU A 174 -0.57 -25.57 7.00
C LEU A 174 -1.82 -26.27 7.55
N ASN A 175 -2.09 -27.47 7.05
CA ASN A 175 -3.01 -28.39 7.72
C ASN A 175 -2.27 -28.95 8.94
N VAL A 176 -2.72 -28.57 10.13
CA VAL A 176 -2.22 -29.07 11.42
C VAL A 176 -3.35 -29.78 12.14
#